data_AF-A0A2M7VG45-F1
#
_entry.id   AF-A0A2M7VG45-F1
#
_cell.length_a   1.000
_cell.length_b   1.000
_cell.length_c   1.000
_cell.angle_alpha   90.00
_cell.angle_beta   90.00
_cell.angle_gamma   90.00
#
_symmetry.space_group_name_H-M   'P 1'
#
loop_
_entity.id
_entity.type
_entity.pdbx_description
1 polymer ?
#
loop_
_entity_poly.entity_id
_entity_poly.type
_entity_poly.pdbx_seq_one_letter_code
_entity_poly.pdbx_strand_id
1 'polypeptide(L)'
;MKKALEHKSISLSEKVTAWVGSTTSLIIHSILFALSFILIILGVETDQVLLVLTTIVSLEAIYLSIFIQMTVNRNTASLQDVEEDINEIQEDVEEVQKDVEEISEDVEEIQKVKAQTPEETIEHMQKMLEKFTADLELLRVNKKVKK
;
A
#
# COMPACT_ATOMS: atom_id res chain seq x y z
N MET A 1 -2.44 -21.94 -3.14
CA MET A 1 -2.64 -21.34 -4.48
C MET A 1 -4.08 -21.54 -4.95
N LYS A 2 -5.04 -20.87 -4.28
CA LYS A 2 -6.48 -20.80 -4.63
C LYS A 2 -7.04 -19.50 -4.03
N LYS A 3 -6.51 -18.33 -4.41
CA LYS A 3 -7.32 -17.09 -4.29
C LYS A 3 -8.23 -17.11 -5.51
N ALA A 4 -9.46 -17.54 -5.23
CA ALA A 4 -10.52 -17.65 -6.19
C ALA A 4 -10.68 -16.33 -6.95
N LEU A 5 -10.95 -16.46 -8.24
CA LEU A 5 -11.44 -15.41 -9.11
C LEU A 5 -12.71 -14.83 -8.49
N GLU A 6 -12.57 -13.80 -7.67
CA GLU A 6 -13.70 -12.99 -7.24
C GLU A 6 -14.11 -12.16 -8.45
N HIS A 7 -15.05 -12.71 -9.21
CA HIS A 7 -15.62 -12.05 -10.37
C HIS A 7 -16.39 -10.83 -9.86
N LYS A 8 -15.71 -9.68 -9.75
CA LYS A 8 -16.28 -8.39 -9.39
C LYS A 8 -17.39 -8.08 -10.38
N SER A 9 -18.62 -8.47 -10.05
CA SER A 9 -19.79 -8.16 -10.83
C SER A 9 -19.86 -6.64 -10.91
N ILE A 10 -19.63 -6.08 -12.10
CA ILE A 10 -19.75 -4.64 -12.32
C ILE A 10 -21.14 -4.25 -11.83
N SER A 11 -21.18 -3.42 -10.79
CA SER A 11 -22.45 -3.06 -10.18
C SER A 11 -23.27 -2.26 -11.19
N LEU A 12 -24.59 -2.39 -11.16
CA LEU A 12 -25.45 -1.59 -12.04
C LEU A 12 -25.16 -0.08 -11.86
N SER A 13 -24.84 0.34 -10.63
CA SER A 13 -24.43 1.71 -10.31
C SER A 13 -23.18 2.16 -11.08
N GLU A 14 -22.17 1.30 -11.25
CA GLU A 14 -20.94 1.63 -11.98
C GLU A 14 -21.21 1.83 -13.48
N LYS A 15 -22.00 0.94 -14.10
CA LYS A 15 -22.36 1.07 -15.51
C LYS A 15 -23.19 2.32 -15.78
N VAL A 16 -24.16 2.58 -14.91
CA VAL A 16 -25.04 3.75 -15.04
C VAL A 16 -24.25 5.03 -14.83
N THR A 17 -23.39 5.11 -13.81
CA THR A 17 -22.53 6.29 -13.58
C THR A 17 -21.60 6.55 -14.77
N ALA A 18 -20.95 5.50 -15.30
CA ALA A 18 -20.07 5.63 -16.46
C ALA A 18 -20.81 6.05 -17.73
N TRP A 19 -22.03 5.56 -17.94
CA TRP A 19 -22.85 5.94 -19.08
C TRP A 19 -23.38 7.37 -18.97
N VAL A 20 -23.93 7.77 -17.81
CA VAL A 20 -24.45 9.13 -17.60
C VAL A 20 -23.33 10.18 -17.72
N GLY A 21 -22.12 9.86 -17.26
CA GLY A 21 -20.94 10.72 -17.42
C GLY A 21 -20.29 10.72 -18.82
N SER A 22 -20.84 9.99 -19.79
CA SER A 22 -20.23 9.84 -21.13
C SER A 22 -20.63 10.94 -22.11
N THR A 23 -19.84 11.09 -23.18
CA THR A 23 -20.17 11.95 -24.32
C THR A 23 -21.47 11.52 -25.02
N THR A 24 -21.82 10.23 -24.98
CA THR A 24 -23.10 9.72 -25.52
C THR A 24 -24.28 10.28 -24.75
N SER A 25 -24.20 10.34 -23.41
CA SER A 25 -25.23 10.98 -22.57
C SER A 25 -25.38 12.46 -22.93
N LEU A 26 -24.27 13.19 -23.08
CA LEU A 26 -24.30 14.60 -23.46
C LEU A 26 -25.03 14.84 -24.80
N ILE A 27 -24.79 13.99 -25.80
CA ILE A 27 -25.47 14.07 -27.10
C ILE A 27 -26.97 13.79 -26.95
N ILE A 28 -27.35 12.75 -26.20
CA ILE A 28 -28.76 12.40 -25.96
C ILE A 28 -29.50 13.56 -25.27
N HIS A 29 -28.90 14.16 -24.23
CA HIS A 29 -29.47 15.31 -23.54
C HIS A 29 -29.60 16.52 -24.47
N SER A 30 -28.57 16.81 -25.27
CA SER A 30 -28.60 17.91 -26.24
C SER A 30 -29.74 17.75 -27.26
N ILE A 31 -29.97 16.53 -27.75
CA ILE A 31 -31.08 16.21 -28.64
C ILE A 31 -32.42 16.33 -27.94
N LEU A 32 -32.56 15.82 -26.71
CA LEU A 32 -33.80 15.91 -25.93
C LEU A 32 -34.21 17.37 -25.70
N PHE A 33 -33.27 18.23 -25.32
CA PHE A 33 -33.51 19.67 -25.19
C PHE A 33 -33.93 20.28 -26.52
N ALA A 34 -33.20 20.03 -27.62
CA ALA A 34 -33.57 20.54 -28.93
C ALA A 34 -34.98 20.11 -29.36
N LEU A 35 -35.34 18.84 -29.14
CA LEU A 35 -36.68 18.31 -29.42
C LEU A 35 -37.76 18.98 -28.57
N SER A 36 -37.51 19.26 -27.29
CA SER A 36 -38.48 19.99 -26.44
C SER A 36 -38.77 21.39 -26.99
N PHE A 37 -37.76 22.11 -27.48
CA PHE A 37 -37.96 23.42 -28.11
C PHE A 37 -38.66 23.31 -29.48
N ILE A 38 -38.42 22.25 -30.24
CA ILE A 38 -39.15 21.98 -31.48
C ILE A 38 -40.65 21.75 -31.19
N LEU A 39 -41.00 21.03 -30.13
CA LEU A 39 -42.40 20.81 -29.73
C LEU A 39 -43.12 22.13 -29.42
N ILE A 40 -42.43 23.10 -28.81
CA ILE A 40 -42.98 24.44 -28.57
C ILE A 40 -43.29 25.14 -29.91
N ILE A 41 -42.38 25.05 -30.88
CA ILE A 41 -42.59 25.65 -32.22
C ILE A 41 -43.75 24.98 -32.98
N LEU A 42 -43.99 23.69 -32.77
CA LEU A 42 -45.12 22.94 -33.33
C LEU A 42 -46.47 23.29 -32.70
N GLY A 43 -46.50 24.21 -31.72
CA GLY A 43 -47.72 24.73 -31.11
C GLY A 43 -48.16 24.02 -29.83
N VAL A 44 -47.31 23.18 -29.23
CA VAL A 44 -47.56 22.64 -27.89
C VAL A 44 -47.41 23.76 -26.86
N GLU A 45 -48.29 23.77 -25.84
CA GLU A 45 -48.25 24.77 -24.78
C GLU A 45 -46.90 24.79 -24.05
N THR A 46 -46.24 25.96 -24.07
CA THR A 46 -44.91 26.16 -23.49
C THR A 46 -44.82 25.70 -22.04
N ASP A 47 -45.80 26.04 -21.23
CA ASP A 47 -45.82 25.74 -19.81
C ASP A 47 -45.84 24.23 -19.54
N GLN A 48 -46.60 23.46 -20.35
CA GLN A 48 -46.65 22.01 -20.25
C GLN A 48 -45.31 21.37 -20.64
N VAL A 49 -44.70 21.82 -21.73
CA VAL A 49 -43.41 21.29 -22.20
C VAL A 49 -42.32 21.55 -21.17
N LEU A 50 -42.23 22.78 -20.65
CA LEU A 50 -41.23 23.14 -19.66
C LEU A 50 -41.46 22.43 -18.31
N LEU A 51 -42.72 22.22 -17.90
CA LEU A 51 -43.05 21.47 -16.69
C LEU A 51 -42.58 20.01 -16.80
N VAL A 52 -42.89 19.34 -17.92
CA VAL A 52 -42.47 17.94 -18.16
C VAL A 52 -40.95 17.85 -18.27
N LEU A 53 -40.33 18.71 -19.09
CA LEU A 53 -38.88 18.74 -19.28
C LEU A 53 -38.14 18.94 -17.95
N THR A 54 -38.56 19.92 -17.15
CA THR A 54 -37.95 20.20 -15.84
C THR A 54 -38.16 19.05 -14.86
N THR A 55 -39.31 18.38 -14.91
CA THR A 55 -39.57 17.18 -14.08
C THR A 55 -38.65 16.03 -14.45
N ILE A 56 -38.42 15.80 -15.75
CA ILE A 56 -37.52 14.75 -16.22
C ILE A 56 -36.06 15.07 -15.84
N VAL A 57 -35.61 16.29 -16.13
CA VAL A 57 -34.23 16.72 -15.85
C VAL A 57 -33.95 16.77 -14.34
N SER A 58 -34.93 17.17 -13.53
CA SER A 58 -34.79 17.13 -12.06
C SER A 58 -34.72 15.71 -11.50
N LEU A 59 -35.52 14.77 -12.03
CA LEU A 59 -35.39 13.35 -11.67
C LEU A 59 -34.01 12.81 -12.04
N GLU A 60 -33.52 13.10 -13.24
CA GLU A 60 -32.18 12.70 -13.69
C GLU A 60 -31.09 13.25 -12.75
N ALA A 61 -31.18 14.52 -12.34
CA ALA A 61 -30.23 15.15 -11.44
C ALA A 61 -30.19 14.48 -10.05
N ILE A 62 -31.36 14.10 -9.51
CA ILE A 62 -31.44 13.37 -8.23
C ILE A 62 -30.77 11.99 -8.38
N TYR A 63 -31.07 11.26 -9.46
CA TYR A 63 -30.44 9.95 -9.70
C TYR A 63 -28.92 10.05 -9.83
N LEU A 64 -28.41 10.99 -10.63
CA LEU A 64 -26.97 11.18 -10.80
C LEU A 64 -26.28 11.55 -9.49
N SER A 65 -26.91 12.41 -8.67
CA SER A 65 -26.38 12.76 -7.34
C SER A 65 -26.26 11.53 -6.43
N ILE A 66 -27.26 10.66 -6.39
CA ILE A 66 -27.23 9.42 -5.60
C ILE A 66 -26.15 8.47 -6.12
N PHE A 67 -26.00 8.34 -7.45
CA PHE A 67 -24.96 7.52 -8.07
C PHE A 67 -23.55 8.01 -7.75
N ILE A 68 -23.34 9.32 -7.81
CA ILE A 68 -22.06 9.94 -7.41
C ILE A 68 -21.81 9.66 -5.93
N GLN A 69 -22.80 9.84 -5.04
CA GLN A 69 -22.62 9.60 -3.61
C GLN A 69 -22.27 8.14 -3.30
N MET A 70 -22.93 7.18 -3.96
CA MET A 70 -22.57 5.76 -3.83
C MET A 70 -21.13 5.48 -4.27
N THR A 71 -20.71 6.11 -5.37
CA THR A 71 -19.34 5.97 -5.88
C THR A 71 -18.31 6.59 -4.92
N VAL A 72 -18.58 7.78 -4.39
CA VAL A 72 -17.73 8.43 -3.39
C VAL A 72 -17.60 7.57 -2.13
N ASN A 73 -18.71 7.08 -1.58
CA ASN A 73 -18.69 6.22 -0.38
C ASN A 73 -17.84 4.96 -0.61
N ARG A 74 -17.94 4.35 -1.79
CA ARG A 74 -17.14 3.17 -2.15
C ARG A 74 -15.66 3.51 -2.30
N ASN A 75 -15.35 4.63 -2.93
CA ASN A 75 -13.96 5.09 -3.06
C ASN A 75 -13.37 5.41 -1.69
N THR A 76 -14.13 6.02 -0.77
CA THR A 76 -13.70 6.26 0.61
C THR A 76 -13.36 4.94 1.32
N ALA A 77 -14.21 3.92 1.20
CA ALA A 77 -13.92 2.60 1.76
C ALA A 77 -12.65 1.99 1.13
N SER A 78 -12.52 2.06 -0.20
CA SER A 78 -11.32 1.56 -0.89
C SER A 78 -10.05 2.32 -0.51
N LEU A 79 -10.14 3.61 -0.17
CA LEU A 79 -9.00 4.39 0.31
C LEU A 79 -8.60 3.98 1.74
N GLN A 80 -9.57 3.62 2.57
CA GLN A 80 -9.31 3.07 3.91
C GLN A 80 -8.57 1.73 3.80
N ASP A 81 -8.99 0.85 2.88
CA ASP A 81 -8.28 -0.42 2.63
C ASP A 81 -6.83 -0.16 2.19
N VAL A 82 -6.61 0.78 1.27
CA VAL A 82 -5.27 1.18 0.83
C VAL A 82 -4.44 1.80 1.97
N GLU A 83 -5.07 2.53 2.89
CA GLU A 83 -4.40 3.08 4.07
C GLU A 83 -3.92 1.98 5.02
N GLU A 84 -4.71 0.91 5.20
CA GLU A 84 -4.31 -0.28 5.95
C GLU A 84 -3.13 -0.99 5.29
N ASP A 85 -3.19 -1.22 3.97
CA ASP A 85 -2.08 -1.79 3.20
C ASP A 85 -0.79 -0.96 3.33
N ILE A 86 -0.89 0.38 3.35
CA ILE A 86 0.25 1.28 3.54
C ILE A 86 0.84 1.17 4.96
N ASN A 87 0.01 0.92 5.97
CA ASN A 87 0.50 0.71 7.33
C ASN A 87 1.24 -0.63 7.46
N GLU A 88 0.73 -1.70 6.85
CA GLU A 88 1.42 -3.00 6.79
C GLU A 88 2.79 -2.87 6.11
N ILE A 89 2.86 -2.17 4.97
CA ILE A 89 4.14 -1.90 4.29
C ILE A 89 5.11 -1.10 5.19
N GLN A 90 4.61 -0.17 6.01
CA GLN A 90 5.47 0.57 6.93
C GLN A 90 6.07 -0.34 8.01
N GLU A 91 5.27 -1.25 8.57
CA GLU A 91 5.77 -2.25 9.53
C GLU A 91 6.83 -3.16 8.89
N ASP A 92 6.60 -3.64 7.67
CA ASP A 92 7.58 -4.44 6.91
C ASP A 92 8.88 -3.66 6.66
N VAL A 93 8.79 -2.35 6.37
CA VAL A 93 9.96 -1.49 6.17
C VAL A 93 10.74 -1.29 7.48
N GLU A 94 10.08 -1.19 8.63
CA GLU A 94 10.74 -1.14 9.94
C GLU A 94 11.47 -2.44 10.26
N GLU A 95 10.90 -3.60 9.91
CA GLU A 95 11.57 -4.90 10.05
C GLU A 95 12.83 -4.97 9.17
N VAL A 96 12.71 -4.61 7.90
CA VAL A 96 13.86 -4.57 6.98
C VAL A 96 14.93 -3.59 7.46
N GLN A 97 14.57 -2.47 8.08
CA GLN A 97 15.56 -1.54 8.66
C GLN A 97 16.36 -2.18 9.79
N LYS A 98 15.72 -2.97 10.66
CA LYS A 98 16.41 -3.72 11.71
C LYS A 98 17.35 -4.76 11.12
N ASP A 99 16.90 -5.50 10.11
CA ASP A 99 17.74 -6.48 9.41
C ASP A 99 18.97 -5.80 8.76
N VAL A 100 18.80 -4.60 8.19
CA VAL A 100 19.91 -3.83 7.63
C VAL A 100 20.87 -3.33 8.72
N GLU A 101 20.38 -2.97 9.90
CA GLU A 101 21.21 -2.60 11.05
C GLU A 101 22.03 -3.80 11.53
N GLU A 102 21.42 -4.98 11.69
CA GLU A 102 22.11 -6.23 12.05
C GLU A 102 23.19 -6.60 11.01
N ILE A 103 22.85 -6.55 9.72
CA ILE A 103 23.84 -6.78 8.64
C ILE A 103 24.98 -5.75 8.69
N SER A 104 24.68 -4.50 9.05
CA SER A 104 25.71 -3.45 9.17
C SER A 104 26.67 -3.75 10.32
N GLU A 105 26.16 -4.21 11.47
CA GLU A 105 26.97 -4.69 12.60
C GLU A 105 27.85 -5.88 12.19
N ASP A 106 27.27 -6.89 11.52
CA ASP A 106 28.00 -8.05 11.00
C ASP A 106 29.14 -7.65 10.05
N VAL A 107 28.87 -6.68 9.17
CA VAL A 107 29.87 -6.14 8.24
C VAL A 107 30.98 -5.40 8.97
N GLU A 108 30.69 -4.66 10.04
CA GLU A 108 31.72 -4.06 10.90
C GLU A 108 32.58 -5.11 11.60
N GLU A 109 31.97 -6.19 12.12
CA GLU A 109 32.71 -7.26 12.79
C GLU A 109 33.67 -7.96 11.82
N ILE A 110 33.19 -8.31 10.62
CA ILE A 110 34.02 -8.91 9.57
C ILE A 110 35.18 -7.97 9.20
N GLN A 111 34.93 -6.66 9.11
CA GLN A 111 35.98 -5.68 8.83
C GLN A 111 37.03 -5.61 9.94
N LYS A 112 36.61 -5.64 11.22
CA LYS A 112 37.54 -5.69 12.36
C LYS A 112 38.41 -6.93 12.34
N VAL A 113 37.84 -8.11 12.03
CA VAL A 113 38.61 -9.36 11.89
C VAL A 113 39.61 -9.27 10.74
N LYS A 114 39.24 -8.67 9.61
CA LYS A 114 40.13 -8.50 8.45
C LYS A 114 41.22 -7.43 8.68
N ALA A 115 40.96 -6.45 9.55
CA ALA A 115 41.91 -5.39 9.88
C ALA A 115 42.99 -5.85 10.87
N GLN A 116 42.80 -6.97 11.60
CA GLN A 116 43.84 -7.55 12.45
C GLN A 116 45.00 -8.01 11.59
N THR A 117 46.21 -7.54 11.91
CA THR A 117 47.41 -7.98 11.20
C THR A 117 47.79 -9.41 11.61
N PRO A 118 48.52 -10.15 10.76
CA PRO A 118 49.10 -11.43 11.17
C PRO A 118 49.94 -11.31 12.47
N GLU A 119 50.56 -10.16 12.70
CA GLU A 119 51.37 -9.87 13.89
C GLU A 119 50.52 -9.78 15.16
N GLU A 120 49.39 -9.06 15.13
CA GLU A 120 48.46 -8.97 16.26
C GLU A 120 47.83 -10.34 16.60
N THR A 121 47.52 -11.13 15.57
CA THR A 121 47.00 -12.49 15.74
C THR A 121 48.03 -13.41 16.40
N ILE A 122 49.29 -13.31 15.97
CA ILE A 122 50.41 -14.06 16.56
C ILE A 122 50.66 -13.64 18.01
N GLU A 123 50.62 -12.34 18.32
CA GLU A 123 50.78 -11.82 19.69
C GLU A 123 49.69 -12.36 20.62
N HIS A 124 48.42 -12.35 20.18
CA HIS A 124 47.31 -12.89 20.95
C HIS A 124 47.48 -14.40 21.25
N MET A 125 47.92 -15.19 20.27
CA MET A 125 48.22 -16.61 20.46
C MET A 125 49.41 -16.85 21.41
N GLN A 126 50.47 -16.04 21.30
CA GLN A 126 51.64 -16.13 22.19
C GLN A 126 51.24 -15.87 23.64
N LYS A 127 50.44 -14.82 23.89
CA LYS A 127 49.96 -14.48 25.23
C LYS A 127 49.07 -15.57 25.84
N MET A 128 48.25 -16.22 25.01
CA MET A 128 47.46 -17.37 25.45
C MET A 128 48.36 -18.57 25.83
N LEU A 129 49.39 -18.86 25.03
CA LEU A 129 50.36 -19.92 25.30
C LEU A 129 51.19 -19.65 26.57
N GLU A 130 51.59 -18.41 26.82
CA GLU A 130 52.28 -18.03 28.05
C GLU A 130 51.41 -18.29 29.28
N LYS A 131 50.13 -17.90 29.22
CA LYS A 131 49.18 -18.14 30.31
C LYS A 131 48.97 -19.64 30.55
N PHE A 132 48.81 -20.43 29.50
CA PHE A 132 48.72 -21.90 29.63
C PHE A 132 49.99 -22.50 30.22
N THR A 133 51.17 -21.99 29.84
CA THR A 133 52.45 -22.47 30.38
C THR A 133 52.58 -22.15 31.86
N ALA A 134 52.21 -20.93 32.27
CA ALA A 134 52.17 -20.52 33.67
C ALA A 134 51.21 -21.39 34.49
N ASP A 135 50.02 -21.68 33.97
CA ASP A 135 49.04 -22.55 34.63
C ASP A 135 49.58 -24.00 34.78
N LEU A 136 50.27 -24.53 33.76
CA LEU A 136 50.94 -25.82 33.84
C LEU A 136 52.07 -25.86 34.86
N GLU A 137 52.85 -24.78 34.98
CA GLU A 137 53.90 -24.65 35.99
C GLU A 137 53.32 -24.62 37.41
N LEU A 138 52.24 -23.87 37.65
CA LEU A 138 51.53 -23.83 38.93
C LEU A 138 51.00 -25.22 39.31
N LEU A 139 50.43 -25.96 38.37
CA LEU A 139 49.96 -27.34 38.59
C LEU A 139 51.12 -28.31 38.88
N ARG A 140 52.27 -28.13 38.22
CA ARG A 140 53.48 -28.94 38.45
C ARG A 140 54.06 -28.68 39.85
N VAL A 141 54.09 -27.42 40.30
CA VAL A 141 54.54 -27.06 41.66
C VAL A 141 53.60 -27.65 42.72
N ASN A 142 52.29 -27.52 42.55
CA ASN A 142 51.31 -28.09 43.46
C ASN A 142 51.39 -29.63 43.57
N LYS A 143 51.77 -30.34 42.50
CA LYS A 143 52.02 -31.80 42.55
C LYS A 143 53.29 -32.19 43.31
N LYS A 144 54.32 -31.34 43.34
CA LYS A 144 55.57 -31.61 44.08
C LYS A 144 55.45 -31.41 45.59
N VAL A 145 54.58 -30.50 46.03
CA VAL A 145 54.35 -30.21 47.46
C VAL A 145 53.48 -31.29 48.14
N LYS A 146 52.78 -32.12 47.35
CA LYS A 146 51.93 -33.23 47.84
C LYS A 146 52.62 -34.61 47.88
N LYS A 147 53.92 -34.70 47.59
CA LYS A 147 54.73 -35.92 47.77
C LYS A 147 55.70 -35.72 48.93
#